data_AF-A0A817G3D7-F1
#
_entry.id   AF-A0A817G3D7-F1
#
_cell.length_a   1.000
_cell.length_b   1.000
_cell.length_c   1.000
_cell.angle_alpha   90.00
_cell.angle_beta   90.00
_cell.angle_gamma   90.00
#
_symmetry.space_group_name_H-M   'P 1'
#
loop_
_entity.id
_entity.type
_entity.pdbx_description
1 polymer ?
#
loop_
_entity_poly.entity_id
_entity_poly.type
_entity_poly.pdbx_seq_one_letter_code
_entity_poly.pdbx_strand_id
1 'polypeptide(L)'
;MGKIVCTGSTGALGSKVLRYLFEFGVNPKDIIISVYNPNGIDPQLEKIVFDVRHGDYKKKETLEKAFQGGEVLFLVSSLTINSEKRTEEHRNAIDAAINVRIKHIYYTSSSIADTRDVEIMKAHLNTEDLLKSSPVKYTIIREGFYSEVFPLFLGHFDAKTTNEIVIPADGGIPFVARDNLAEATAKILIEPTNIYENKTILLTGSKLYTLKETALIVSKILDRQIPIKIVSFEEYINRNLKNQNEVWVRIWATIYLALQRGDLSQIDITLEKILQRSPKSFEQTIKEMLTEKDIEDKETQINIKYIQASAFNNKT
;
A
#
# COMPACT_ATOMS: atom_id res chain seq x y z
N MET A 1 5.67 -11.51 23.12
CA MET A 1 5.80 -11.57 21.64
C MET A 1 7.28 -11.51 21.33
N GLY A 2 7.77 -12.25 20.33
CA GLY A 2 9.15 -12.14 19.89
C GLY A 2 9.40 -10.84 19.13
N LYS A 3 10.67 -10.52 18.81
CA LYS A 3 10.99 -9.28 18.10
C LYS A 3 10.32 -9.23 16.72
N ILE A 4 9.70 -8.09 16.39
CA ILE A 4 9.08 -7.85 15.09
C ILE A 4 10.07 -7.10 14.20
N VAL A 5 10.34 -7.65 13.03
CA VAL A 5 11.04 -6.97 11.94
C VAL A 5 10.00 -6.25 11.09
N CYS A 6 10.10 -4.92 10.98
CA CYS A 6 9.19 -4.10 10.19
C CYS A 6 9.90 -3.58 8.94
N THR A 7 9.48 -4.06 7.76
CA THR A 7 9.92 -3.49 6.49
C THR A 7 9.03 -2.31 6.07
N GLY A 8 9.49 -1.47 5.14
CA GLY A 8 8.67 -0.37 4.62
C GLY A 8 8.27 0.69 5.66
N SER A 9 8.96 0.74 6.80
CA SER A 9 8.63 1.59 7.95
C SER A 9 8.79 3.11 7.70
N THR A 10 9.42 3.51 6.60
CA THR A 10 9.49 4.91 6.13
C THR A 10 8.44 5.23 5.05
N GLY A 11 7.66 4.24 4.62
CA GLY A 11 6.57 4.43 3.67
C GLY A 11 5.25 4.81 4.36
N ALA A 12 4.28 5.27 3.57
CA ALA A 12 3.03 5.85 4.08
C ALA A 12 2.15 4.89 4.92
N LEU A 13 2.20 3.57 4.67
CA LEU A 13 1.50 2.57 5.47
C LEU A 13 2.36 2.11 6.65
N GLY A 14 3.59 1.68 6.38
CA GLY A 14 4.47 1.08 7.38
C GLY A 14 4.81 2.01 8.53
N SER A 15 4.99 3.32 8.26
CA SER A 15 5.22 4.31 9.33
C SER A 15 4.02 4.43 10.28
N LYS A 16 2.79 4.35 9.76
CA LYS A 16 1.56 4.40 10.56
C LYS A 16 1.35 3.11 11.33
N VAL A 17 1.64 1.95 10.73
CA VAL A 17 1.60 0.66 11.45
C VAL A 17 2.56 0.71 12.63
N LEU A 18 3.79 1.19 12.40
CA LEU A 18 4.80 1.33 13.44
C LEU A 18 4.37 2.29 14.56
N ARG A 19 3.76 3.43 14.22
CA ARG A 19 3.14 4.34 15.20
C ARG A 19 2.12 3.60 16.06
N TYR A 20 1.19 2.87 15.45
CA TYR A 20 0.16 2.13 16.18
C TYR A 20 0.74 0.99 17.04
N LEU A 21 1.80 0.31 16.60
CA LEU A 21 2.49 -0.69 17.44
C LEU A 21 2.98 -0.05 18.75
N PHE A 22 3.56 1.16 18.69
CA PHE A 22 3.99 1.87 19.90
C PHE A 22 2.81 2.36 20.75
N GLU A 23 1.74 2.87 20.13
CA GLU A 23 0.52 3.26 20.85
C GLU A 23 -0.15 2.08 21.56
N PHE A 24 -0.04 0.87 21.01
CA PHE A 24 -0.51 -0.36 21.64
C PHE A 24 0.49 -0.97 22.63
N GLY A 25 1.58 -0.26 22.95
CA GLY A 25 2.51 -0.64 24.01
C GLY A 25 3.59 -1.65 23.60
N VAL A 26 3.82 -1.88 22.31
CA VAL A 26 4.98 -2.68 21.87
C VAL A 26 6.26 -1.94 22.26
N ASN A 27 7.15 -2.61 22.97
CA ASN A 27 8.41 -2.01 23.41
C ASN A 27 9.30 -1.73 22.20
N PRO A 28 9.84 -0.50 22.03
CA PRO A 28 10.74 -0.20 20.92
C PRO A 28 11.99 -1.09 20.83
N LYS A 29 12.41 -1.73 21.93
CA LYS A 29 13.51 -2.72 21.93
C LYS A 29 13.16 -4.04 21.23
N ASP A 30 11.87 -4.30 21.06
CA ASP A 30 11.33 -5.48 20.38
C ASP A 30 11.03 -5.21 18.90
N ILE A 31 11.34 -4.00 18.40
CA ILE A 31 11.23 -3.65 16.98
C ILE A 31 12.61 -3.61 16.33
N ILE A 32 12.71 -4.24 15.15
CA ILE A 32 13.83 -4.09 14.22
C ILE A 32 13.28 -3.43 12.95
N ILE A 33 13.82 -2.28 12.54
CA ILE A 33 13.42 -1.62 11.30
C ILE A 33 14.34 -2.06 10.16
N SER A 34 13.76 -2.55 9.07
CA SER A 34 14.47 -2.83 7.83
C SER A 34 14.09 -1.81 6.76
N VAL A 35 15.05 -0.98 6.34
CA VAL A 35 14.84 0.11 5.37
C VAL A 35 15.95 0.15 4.33
N TYR A 36 15.63 0.64 3.13
CA TYR A 36 16.62 0.79 2.06
C TYR A 36 17.74 1.78 2.43
N ASN A 37 17.42 2.88 3.10
CA ASN A 37 18.42 3.85 3.57
C ASN A 37 18.27 4.12 5.07
N PRO A 38 19.08 3.49 5.93
CA PRO A 38 19.04 3.71 7.38
C PRO A 38 19.25 5.16 7.80
N ASN A 39 20.04 5.93 7.05
CA ASN A 39 20.32 7.34 7.36
C ASN A 39 19.18 8.29 6.94
N GLY A 40 18.11 7.76 6.34
CA GLY A 40 16.97 8.53 5.85
C GLY A 40 15.71 8.36 6.69
N ILE A 41 15.81 7.77 7.89
CA ILE A 41 14.65 7.61 8.76
C ILE A 41 14.29 8.93 9.45
N ASP A 42 13.06 9.03 9.96
CA ASP A 42 12.61 10.22 10.66
C ASP A 42 13.44 10.45 11.94
N PRO A 43 13.99 11.65 12.18
CA PRO A 43 14.74 11.95 13.41
C PRO A 43 13.94 11.76 14.71
N GLN A 44 12.61 11.80 14.67
CA GLN A 44 11.77 11.44 15.81
C GLN A 44 11.77 9.93 16.04
N LEU A 45 11.78 9.14 14.96
CA LEU A 45 11.85 7.69 15.04
C LEU A 45 13.23 7.21 15.52
N GLU A 46 14.31 7.90 15.14
CA GLU A 46 15.67 7.65 15.65
C GLU A 46 15.78 7.76 17.17
N LYS A 47 14.95 8.62 17.80
CA LYS A 47 14.95 8.79 19.27
C LYS A 47 14.24 7.65 20.00
N ILE A 48 13.41 6.89 19.29
CA ILE A 48 12.53 5.87 19.86
C ILE A 48 13.06 4.47 19.56
N VAL A 49 13.54 4.24 18.33
CA VAL A 49 13.93 2.92 17.85
C VAL A 49 15.43 2.73 17.90
N PHE A 50 15.84 1.62 18.50
CA PHE A 50 17.25 1.32 18.78
C PHE A 50 17.92 0.47 17.70
N ASP A 51 17.17 -0.13 16.78
CA ASP A 51 17.68 -1.12 15.83
C ASP A 51 17.12 -0.87 14.41
N VAL A 52 17.89 -0.13 13.62
CA VAL A 52 17.56 0.27 12.25
C VAL A 52 18.64 -0.28 11.32
N ARG A 53 18.22 -1.09 10.34
CA ARG A 53 19.13 -1.88 9.51
C ARG A 53 18.85 -1.68 8.03
N HIS A 54 19.91 -1.75 7.25
CA HIS A 54 19.81 -1.72 5.79
C HIS A 54 19.21 -3.02 5.26
N GLY A 55 18.09 -2.92 4.56
CA GLY A 55 17.48 -4.02 3.82
C GLY A 55 17.03 -3.55 2.45
N ASP A 56 17.56 -4.19 1.41
CA ASP A 56 17.22 -3.95 0.01
C ASP A 56 16.54 -5.21 -0.54
N TYR A 57 15.28 -5.09 -0.99
CA TYR A 57 14.53 -6.22 -1.53
C TYR A 57 15.20 -6.87 -2.75
N LYS A 58 16.09 -6.16 -3.43
CA LYS A 58 16.86 -6.68 -4.57
C LYS A 58 18.10 -7.48 -4.14
N LYS A 59 18.45 -7.49 -2.86
CA LYS A 59 19.68 -8.10 -2.33
C LYS A 59 19.38 -8.93 -1.08
N LYS A 60 19.13 -10.23 -1.29
CA LYS A 60 18.77 -11.19 -0.23
C LYS A 60 19.70 -11.13 0.99
N GLU A 61 21.01 -11.00 0.78
CA GLU A 61 22.00 -10.99 1.87
C GLU A 61 21.85 -9.78 2.79
N THR A 62 21.35 -8.65 2.27
CA THR A 62 21.05 -7.47 3.10
C THR A 62 19.82 -7.70 3.96
N LEU A 63 18.82 -8.40 3.42
CA LEU A 63 17.60 -8.76 4.14
C LEU A 63 17.89 -9.76 5.24
N GLU A 64 18.71 -10.78 5.00
CA GLU A 64 19.13 -11.73 6.05
C GLU A 64 19.79 -11.01 7.23
N LYS A 65 20.73 -10.10 6.96
CA LYS A 65 21.34 -9.27 8.01
C LYS A 65 20.32 -8.39 8.72
N ALA A 66 19.39 -7.79 7.98
CA ALA A 66 18.33 -6.97 8.55
C ALA A 66 17.38 -7.78 9.44
N PHE A 67 17.10 -9.04 9.10
CA PHE A 67 16.08 -9.85 9.76
C PHE A 67 16.63 -10.66 10.95
N GLN A 68 17.95 -10.75 11.08
CA GLN A 68 18.63 -11.53 12.12
C GLN A 68 18.12 -11.20 13.54
N GLY A 69 17.72 -12.23 14.30
CA GLY A 69 17.21 -12.08 15.67
C GLY A 69 15.75 -11.63 15.77
N GLY A 70 15.08 -11.44 14.63
CA GLY A 70 13.62 -11.33 14.57
C GLY A 70 12.94 -12.69 14.78
N GLU A 71 11.71 -12.66 15.28
CA GLU A 71 10.84 -13.83 15.33
C GLU A 71 9.63 -13.70 14.40
N VAL A 72 9.19 -12.46 14.17
CA VAL A 72 8.07 -12.13 13.28
C VAL A 72 8.56 -11.13 12.24
N LEU A 73 8.13 -11.29 10.98
CA LEU A 73 8.38 -10.32 9.91
C LEU A 73 7.04 -9.68 9.50
N PHE A 74 6.95 -8.36 9.62
CA PHE A 74 5.94 -7.56 8.93
C PHE A 74 6.52 -7.10 7.58
N LEU A 75 6.12 -7.80 6.52
CA LEU A 75 6.56 -7.60 5.14
C LEU A 75 5.59 -6.68 4.40
N VAL A 76 5.92 -5.39 4.35
CA VAL A 76 5.23 -4.42 3.49
C VAL A 76 5.68 -4.64 2.04
N SER A 77 4.72 -4.87 1.15
CA SER A 77 4.99 -5.12 -0.27
C SER A 77 5.81 -4.00 -0.93
N SER A 78 6.67 -4.35 -1.89
CA SER A 78 7.49 -3.39 -2.62
C SER A 78 6.67 -2.48 -3.53
N LEU A 79 7.26 -1.38 -4.00
CA LEU A 79 6.64 -0.43 -4.92
C LEU A 79 6.87 -0.76 -6.40
N THR A 80 7.53 -1.89 -6.71
CA THR A 80 7.88 -2.27 -8.08
C THR A 80 6.64 -2.69 -8.85
N ILE A 81 6.29 -1.99 -9.92
CA ILE A 81 5.04 -2.25 -10.64
C ILE A 81 5.10 -3.51 -11.52
N ASN A 82 6.27 -3.83 -12.08
CA ASN A 82 6.45 -5.03 -12.88
C ASN A 82 6.30 -6.28 -12.00
N SER A 83 5.38 -7.17 -12.40
CA SER A 83 4.99 -8.30 -11.55
C SER A 83 6.12 -9.29 -11.27
N GLU A 84 6.98 -9.55 -12.26
CA GLU A 84 8.09 -10.49 -12.14
C GLU A 84 9.16 -9.97 -11.17
N LYS A 85 9.63 -8.73 -11.38
CA LYS A 85 10.62 -8.08 -10.50
C LYS A 85 10.11 -7.95 -9.07
N ARG A 86 8.82 -7.58 -8.88
CA ARG A 86 8.21 -7.51 -7.54
C ARG A 86 8.09 -8.89 -6.88
N THR A 87 7.78 -9.92 -7.66
CA THR A 87 7.74 -11.30 -7.15
C THR A 87 9.13 -11.74 -6.68
N GLU A 88 10.18 -11.41 -7.44
CA GLU A 88 11.58 -11.70 -7.07
C GLU A 88 12.01 -10.95 -5.79
N GLU A 89 11.68 -9.66 -5.71
CA GLU A 89 11.90 -8.84 -4.51
C GLU A 89 11.24 -9.44 -3.25
N HIS A 90 9.99 -9.89 -3.37
CA HIS A 90 9.31 -10.55 -2.26
C HIS A 90 9.87 -11.95 -1.96
N ARG A 91 10.26 -12.72 -2.97
CA ARG A 91 10.93 -14.02 -2.79
C ARG A 91 12.22 -13.85 -1.99
N ASN A 92 13.05 -12.86 -2.32
CA ASN A 92 14.27 -12.57 -1.56
C ASN A 92 13.97 -12.32 -0.08
N ALA A 93 12.92 -11.57 0.23
CA ALA A 93 12.51 -11.30 1.61
C ALA A 93 11.99 -12.57 2.31
N ILE A 94 11.15 -13.38 1.66
CA ILE A 94 10.62 -14.63 2.22
C ILE A 94 11.76 -15.62 2.48
N ASP A 95 12.65 -15.82 1.51
CA ASP A 95 13.78 -16.74 1.63
C ASP A 95 14.76 -16.26 2.73
N ALA A 96 15.03 -14.96 2.81
CA ALA A 96 15.84 -14.40 3.89
C ALA A 96 15.21 -14.66 5.27
N ALA A 97 13.89 -14.46 5.38
CA ALA A 97 13.15 -14.71 6.62
C ALA A 97 13.23 -16.18 7.04
N ILE A 98 13.08 -17.12 6.10
CA ILE A 98 13.24 -18.57 6.33
C ILE A 98 14.67 -18.87 6.80
N ASN A 99 15.68 -18.32 6.12
CA ASN A 99 17.09 -18.55 6.42
C ASN A 99 17.49 -18.10 7.83
N VAL A 100 16.94 -16.96 8.29
CA VAL A 100 17.18 -16.47 9.66
C VAL A 100 16.18 -16.98 10.69
N ARG A 101 15.32 -17.94 10.30
CA ARG A 101 14.35 -18.64 11.17
C ARG A 101 13.26 -17.74 11.76
N ILE A 102 12.80 -16.76 10.99
CA ILE A 102 11.53 -16.07 11.28
C ILE A 102 10.42 -17.13 11.37
N LYS A 103 9.59 -17.04 12.40
CA LYS A 103 8.54 -18.01 12.70
C LYS A 103 7.24 -17.68 11.98
N HIS A 104 6.98 -16.38 11.75
CA HIS A 104 5.73 -15.90 11.16
C HIS A 104 5.97 -14.68 10.26
N ILE A 105 5.36 -14.67 9.06
CA ILE A 105 5.37 -13.53 8.14
C ILE A 105 3.96 -12.95 7.99
N TYR A 106 3.80 -11.67 8.34
CA TYR A 106 2.61 -10.88 8.01
C TYR A 106 2.88 -10.11 6.73
N TYR A 107 2.13 -10.36 5.67
CA TYR A 107 2.35 -9.78 4.35
C TYR A 107 1.19 -8.87 3.93
N THR A 108 1.50 -7.63 3.53
CA THR A 108 0.50 -6.73 2.95
C THR A 108 0.27 -7.08 1.48
N SER A 109 -0.85 -7.74 1.20
CA SER A 109 -1.36 -8.02 -0.14
C SER A 109 -2.38 -6.94 -0.58
N SER A 110 -3.13 -7.20 -1.64
CA SER A 110 -4.13 -6.27 -2.19
C SER A 110 -5.54 -6.88 -2.18
N SER A 111 -6.54 -6.02 -1.99
CA SER A 111 -7.98 -6.33 -2.04
C SER A 111 -8.56 -6.54 -3.45
N ILE A 112 -7.76 -6.41 -4.51
CA ILE A 112 -8.20 -6.77 -5.87
C ILE A 112 -8.60 -8.25 -5.87
N ALA A 113 -9.66 -8.59 -6.62
CA ALA A 113 -10.08 -9.97 -6.85
C ALA A 113 -8.94 -10.86 -7.38
N ASP A 114 -9.12 -12.17 -7.29
CA ASP A 114 -8.11 -13.17 -7.67
C ASP A 114 -7.92 -13.25 -9.21
N THR A 115 -7.34 -12.20 -9.79
CA THR A 115 -6.98 -12.10 -11.21
C THR A 115 -5.48 -11.85 -11.38
N ARG A 116 -4.89 -12.50 -12.39
CA ARG A 116 -3.50 -12.28 -12.82
C ARG A 116 -3.39 -11.37 -14.04
N ASP A 117 -4.51 -10.78 -14.48
CA ASP A 117 -4.54 -9.85 -15.62
C ASP A 117 -4.12 -8.42 -15.22
N VAL A 118 -4.01 -8.17 -13.92
CA VAL A 118 -3.51 -6.91 -13.36
C VAL A 118 -2.11 -7.16 -12.81
N GLU A 119 -1.09 -6.50 -13.37
CA GLU A 119 0.32 -6.71 -12.99
C GLU A 119 0.56 -6.63 -11.48
N ILE A 120 0.00 -5.61 -10.83
CA ILE A 120 0.13 -5.42 -9.37
C ILE A 120 -0.49 -6.61 -8.61
N MET A 121 -1.69 -7.06 -9.00
CA MET A 121 -2.34 -8.19 -8.33
C MET A 121 -1.67 -9.52 -8.64
N LYS A 122 -1.19 -9.72 -9.88
CA LYS A 122 -0.40 -10.88 -10.27
C LYS A 122 0.82 -11.05 -9.36
N ALA A 123 1.54 -9.96 -9.08
CA ALA A 123 2.67 -9.99 -8.14
C ALA A 123 2.25 -10.38 -6.71
N HIS A 124 1.12 -9.86 -6.24
CA HIS A 124 0.57 -10.20 -4.93
C HIS A 124 0.18 -11.67 -4.85
N LEU A 125 -0.58 -12.18 -5.82
CA LEU A 125 -0.96 -13.60 -5.89
C LEU A 125 0.25 -14.53 -5.95
N ASN A 126 1.27 -14.19 -6.75
CA ASN A 126 2.51 -14.95 -6.76
C ASN A 126 3.18 -14.96 -5.38
N THR A 127 3.17 -13.84 -4.66
CA THR A 127 3.74 -13.75 -3.30
C THR A 127 2.91 -14.54 -2.28
N GLU A 128 1.59 -14.51 -2.39
CA GLU A 128 0.70 -15.34 -1.57
C GLU A 128 0.96 -16.82 -1.80
N ASP A 129 1.17 -17.25 -3.05
CA ASP A 129 1.50 -18.63 -3.40
C ASP A 129 2.86 -19.04 -2.83
N LEU A 130 3.85 -18.13 -2.83
CA LEU A 130 5.15 -18.34 -2.18
C LEU A 130 5.00 -18.54 -0.67
N LEU A 131 4.20 -17.71 0.00
CA LEU A 131 3.95 -17.87 1.43
C LEU A 131 3.23 -19.19 1.73
N LYS A 132 2.19 -19.51 0.97
CA LYS A 132 1.38 -20.75 1.11
C LYS A 132 2.20 -22.03 0.89
N SER A 133 3.21 -21.97 0.02
CA SER A 133 4.11 -23.09 -0.29
C SER A 133 5.36 -23.15 0.60
N SER A 134 5.62 -22.10 1.39
CA SER A 134 6.78 -22.02 2.28
C SER A 134 6.55 -22.76 3.61
N PRO A 135 7.63 -23.16 4.31
CA PRO A 135 7.52 -23.79 5.63
C PRO A 135 7.22 -22.81 6.77
N VAL A 136 7.29 -21.49 6.52
CA VAL A 136 7.06 -20.46 7.53
C VAL A 136 5.57 -20.16 7.66
N LYS A 137 5.10 -19.90 8.88
CA LYS A 137 3.71 -19.50 9.11
C LYS A 137 3.47 -18.12 8.53
N TYR A 138 2.26 -17.87 8.05
CA TYR A 138 1.95 -16.59 7.44
C TYR A 138 0.59 -16.04 7.86
N THR A 139 0.44 -14.73 7.70
CA THR A 139 -0.85 -14.05 7.63
C THR A 139 -0.81 -13.16 6.40
N ILE A 140 -1.75 -13.34 5.46
CA ILE A 140 -1.89 -12.45 4.31
C ILE A 140 -2.94 -11.39 4.67
N ILE A 141 -2.56 -10.12 4.63
CA ILE A 141 -3.44 -8.99 4.89
C ILE A 141 -3.71 -8.30 3.56
N ARG A 142 -4.85 -8.58 2.94
CA ARG A 142 -5.28 -7.93 1.69
C ARG A 142 -5.84 -6.55 2.00
N GLU A 143 -4.99 -5.56 1.79
CA GLU A 143 -5.29 -4.16 2.07
C GLU A 143 -6.23 -3.55 1.02
N GLY A 144 -7.22 -2.81 1.51
CA GLY A 144 -8.13 -1.98 0.73
C GLY A 144 -7.41 -0.85 0.01
N PHE A 145 -8.06 -0.27 -1.00
CA PHE A 145 -7.49 0.92 -1.65
C PHE A 145 -7.56 2.14 -0.73
N TYR A 146 -6.41 2.77 -0.53
CA TYR A 146 -6.28 3.96 0.31
C TYR A 146 -7.15 5.10 -0.25
N SER A 147 -7.93 5.73 0.61
CA SER A 147 -8.67 6.96 0.26
C SER A 147 -7.72 8.02 -0.29
N GLU A 148 -6.50 8.07 0.25
CA GLU A 148 -5.45 9.01 -0.11
C GLU A 148 -4.89 8.82 -1.53
N VAL A 149 -5.19 7.70 -2.21
CA VAL A 149 -4.78 7.49 -3.61
C VAL A 149 -5.88 7.80 -4.61
N PHE A 150 -7.03 8.36 -4.18
CA PHE A 150 -8.07 8.82 -5.09
C PHE A 150 -7.57 9.71 -6.25
N PRO A 151 -6.53 10.57 -6.08
CA PRO A 151 -6.10 11.42 -7.18
C PRO A 151 -5.51 10.62 -8.35
N LEU A 152 -4.87 9.48 -8.07
CA LEU A 152 -4.34 8.58 -9.11
C LEU A 152 -5.47 7.95 -9.93
N PHE A 153 -6.58 7.58 -9.27
CA PHE A 153 -7.77 7.03 -9.93
C PHE A 153 -8.58 8.06 -10.70
N LEU A 154 -8.46 9.34 -10.36
CA LEU A 154 -9.03 10.44 -11.13
C LEU A 154 -8.06 10.97 -12.21
N GLY A 155 -7.18 10.10 -12.74
CA GLY A 155 -6.26 10.46 -13.82
C GLY A 155 -5.18 11.45 -13.40
N HIS A 156 -4.53 11.22 -12.26
CA HIS A 156 -3.52 12.11 -11.66
C HIS A 156 -4.07 13.51 -11.33
N PHE A 157 -5.25 13.53 -10.71
CA PHE A 157 -5.90 14.75 -10.25
C PHE A 157 -4.99 15.58 -9.34
N ASP A 158 -4.99 16.88 -9.54
CA ASP A 158 -4.33 17.88 -8.72
C ASP A 158 -5.35 19.00 -8.41
N ALA A 159 -5.57 19.24 -7.13
CA ALA A 159 -6.60 20.17 -6.66
C ALA A 159 -6.40 21.62 -7.14
N LYS A 160 -5.17 22.00 -7.50
CA LYS A 160 -4.85 23.35 -7.96
C LYS A 160 -5.04 23.46 -9.47
N THR A 161 -4.58 22.46 -10.23
CA THR A 161 -4.39 22.56 -11.68
C THR A 161 -5.40 21.78 -12.52
N THR A 162 -6.05 20.75 -11.98
CA THR A 162 -6.97 19.92 -12.76
C THR A 162 -8.32 20.62 -12.99
N ASN A 163 -8.66 20.87 -14.26
CA ASN A 163 -9.93 21.45 -14.67
C ASN A 163 -10.86 20.47 -15.41
N GLU A 164 -10.36 19.29 -15.79
CA GLU A 164 -11.11 18.18 -16.39
C GLU A 164 -10.49 16.88 -15.88
N ILE A 165 -11.32 15.95 -15.40
CA ILE A 165 -10.89 14.59 -15.03
C ILE A 165 -11.07 13.70 -16.25
N VAL A 166 -10.02 12.97 -16.63
CA VAL A 166 -10.02 12.13 -17.82
C VAL A 166 -9.59 10.72 -17.45
N ILE A 167 -10.51 9.77 -17.58
CA ILE A 167 -10.31 8.38 -17.18
C ILE A 167 -10.77 7.44 -18.30
N PRO A 168 -10.22 6.22 -18.42
CA PRO A 168 -10.61 5.30 -19.49
C PRO A 168 -11.83 4.44 -19.14
N ALA A 169 -12.21 4.38 -17.86
CA ALA A 169 -13.37 3.65 -17.38
C ALA A 169 -13.84 4.20 -16.03
N ASP A 170 -15.07 3.85 -15.65
CA ASP A 170 -15.66 4.10 -14.35
C ASP A 170 -15.89 2.77 -13.61
N GLY A 171 -16.04 2.82 -12.29
CA GLY A 171 -16.33 1.63 -11.48
C GLY A 171 -16.08 1.89 -10.00
N GLY A 172 -16.59 1.01 -9.15
CA GLY A 172 -16.66 1.21 -7.70
C GLY A 172 -15.44 0.70 -6.94
N ILE A 173 -14.94 1.53 -6.03
CA ILE A 173 -13.86 1.18 -5.09
C ILE A 173 -14.34 1.44 -3.66
N PRO A 174 -14.21 0.48 -2.73
CA PRO A 174 -14.48 0.69 -1.33
C PRO A 174 -13.24 1.27 -0.65
N PHE A 175 -13.01 2.57 -0.89
CA PHE A 175 -11.89 3.30 -0.33
C PHE A 175 -11.89 3.25 1.20
N VAL A 176 -10.70 3.20 1.77
CA VAL A 176 -10.47 3.14 3.21
C VAL A 176 -9.31 4.06 3.59
N ALA A 177 -9.42 4.79 4.69
CA ALA A 177 -8.32 5.62 5.15
C ALA A 177 -7.10 4.73 5.48
N ARG A 178 -5.92 5.07 4.94
CA ARG A 178 -4.68 4.30 5.20
C ARG A 178 -4.38 4.19 6.69
N ASP A 179 -4.76 5.19 7.46
CA ASP A 179 -4.61 5.19 8.91
C ASP A 179 -5.44 4.10 9.61
N ASN A 180 -6.65 3.78 9.12
CA ASN A 180 -7.46 2.70 9.67
C ASN A 180 -6.94 1.31 9.29
N LEU A 181 -6.41 1.17 8.07
CA LEU A 181 -5.69 -0.05 7.67
C LEU A 181 -4.44 -0.26 8.54
N ALA A 182 -3.68 0.80 8.79
CA ALA A 182 -2.52 0.74 9.68
C ALA A 182 -2.88 0.34 11.11
N GLU A 183 -3.95 0.90 11.68
CA GLU A 183 -4.45 0.52 13.00
C GLU A 183 -4.85 -0.95 13.06
N ALA A 184 -5.63 -1.42 12.07
CA ALA A 184 -6.08 -2.80 12.02
C ALA A 184 -4.92 -3.78 11.82
N THR A 185 -3.96 -3.46 10.96
CA THR A 185 -2.76 -4.26 10.74
C THR A 185 -1.88 -4.31 12.00
N ALA A 186 -1.74 -3.20 12.73
CA ALA A 186 -1.05 -3.20 14.03
C ALA A 186 -1.80 -4.04 15.08
N LYS A 187 -3.14 -3.99 15.14
CA LYS A 187 -3.95 -4.87 15.99
C LYS A 187 -3.73 -6.35 15.64
N ILE A 188 -3.72 -6.70 14.36
CA ILE A 188 -3.42 -8.08 13.91
C ILE A 188 -2.03 -8.52 14.35
N LEU A 189 -1.02 -7.63 14.27
CA LEU A 189 0.38 -7.94 14.60
C LEU A 189 0.61 -8.22 16.09
N ILE A 190 -0.14 -7.59 16.99
CA ILE A 190 0.05 -7.74 18.45
C ILE A 190 -0.74 -8.92 19.03
N GLU A 191 -1.70 -9.48 18.29
CA GLU A 191 -2.43 -10.66 18.70
C GLU A 191 -1.53 -11.92 18.69
N PRO A 192 -1.84 -12.94 19.50
CA PRO A 192 -1.18 -14.24 19.40
C PRO A 192 -1.20 -14.77 17.96
N THR A 193 -0.02 -15.14 17.44
CA THR A 193 0.17 -15.50 16.02
C THR A 193 -0.75 -16.63 15.54
N ASN A 194 -1.10 -17.57 16.42
CA ASN A 194 -2.00 -18.69 16.12
C ASN A 194 -3.44 -18.26 15.77
N ILE A 195 -3.85 -17.03 16.13
CA ILE A 195 -5.18 -16.50 15.76
C ILE A 195 -5.29 -16.27 14.25
N TYR A 196 -4.20 -15.83 13.61
CA TYR A 196 -4.16 -15.47 12.20
C TYR A 196 -3.27 -16.37 11.34
N GLU A 197 -2.70 -17.42 11.95
CA GLU A 197 -1.87 -18.40 11.26
C GLU A 197 -2.55 -19.01 10.03
N ASN A 198 -1.85 -18.92 8.90
CA ASN A 198 -2.24 -19.39 7.57
C ASN A 198 -3.59 -18.83 7.09
N LYS A 199 -3.95 -17.62 7.54
CA LYS A 199 -5.17 -16.94 7.12
C LYS A 199 -4.88 -15.83 6.11
N THR A 200 -5.87 -15.61 5.25
CA THR A 200 -6.00 -14.39 4.45
C THR A 200 -7.10 -13.53 5.05
N ILE A 201 -6.79 -12.27 5.32
CA ILE A 201 -7.69 -11.28 5.92
C ILE A 201 -7.91 -10.18 4.89
N LEU A 202 -9.17 -9.82 4.63
CA LEU A 202 -9.54 -8.75 3.71
C LEU A 202 -9.95 -7.51 4.51
N LEU A 203 -9.27 -6.38 4.28
CA LEU A 203 -9.52 -5.12 4.98
C LEU A 203 -9.94 -4.04 3.99
N THR A 204 -11.24 -3.78 3.84
CA THR A 204 -11.76 -2.82 2.85
C THR A 204 -12.57 -1.71 3.51
N GLY A 205 -12.90 -0.68 2.73
CA GLY A 205 -13.96 0.25 3.10
C GLY A 205 -15.32 -0.45 3.16
N SER A 206 -16.29 0.19 3.80
CA SER A 206 -17.66 -0.34 3.98
C SER A 206 -18.65 0.12 2.90
N LYS A 207 -18.23 1.01 1.98
CA LYS A 207 -19.07 1.60 0.94
C LYS A 207 -18.29 1.77 -0.35
N LEU A 208 -18.90 1.42 -1.49
CA LEU A 208 -18.35 1.66 -2.82
C LEU A 208 -18.51 3.13 -3.23
N TYR A 209 -17.47 3.66 -3.86
CA TYR A 209 -17.48 4.94 -4.55
C TYR A 209 -17.05 4.72 -5.98
N THR A 210 -17.94 5.04 -6.93
CA THR A 210 -17.55 5.13 -8.34
C THR A 210 -16.57 6.29 -8.56
N LEU A 211 -15.82 6.27 -9.65
CA LEU A 211 -14.93 7.39 -9.98
C LEU A 211 -15.73 8.64 -10.32
N LYS A 212 -16.93 8.49 -10.90
CA LYS A 212 -17.88 9.61 -11.06
C LYS A 212 -18.35 10.18 -9.72
N GLU A 213 -18.78 9.35 -8.78
CA GLU A 213 -19.16 9.83 -7.44
C GLU A 213 -17.98 10.48 -6.73
N THR A 214 -16.80 9.90 -6.85
CA THR A 214 -15.56 10.47 -6.31
C THR A 214 -15.29 11.85 -6.89
N ALA A 215 -15.38 12.03 -8.21
CA ALA A 215 -15.23 13.32 -8.88
C ALA A 215 -16.29 14.35 -8.43
N LEU A 216 -17.53 13.93 -8.20
CA LEU A 216 -18.60 14.79 -7.69
C LEU A 216 -18.32 15.25 -6.25
N ILE A 217 -17.85 14.35 -5.38
CA ILE A 217 -17.49 14.71 -4.00
C ILE A 217 -16.33 15.71 -4.00
N VAL A 218 -15.29 15.47 -4.81
CA VAL A 218 -14.14 16.38 -4.97
C VAL A 218 -14.60 17.76 -5.47
N SER A 219 -15.44 17.79 -6.51
CA SER A 219 -16.00 19.04 -7.06
C SER A 219 -16.76 19.84 -6.00
N LYS A 220 -17.56 19.15 -5.18
CA LYS A 220 -18.32 19.77 -4.08
C LYS A 220 -17.42 20.31 -2.97
N ILE A 221 -16.36 19.60 -2.60
CA ILE A 221 -15.42 20.04 -1.55
C ILE A 221 -14.64 21.28 -2.00
N LEU A 222 -14.23 21.32 -3.28
CA LEU A 222 -13.46 22.42 -3.84
C LEU A 222 -14.29 23.61 -4.31
N ASP A 223 -15.62 23.50 -4.28
CA ASP A 223 -16.56 24.47 -4.86
C ASP A 223 -16.20 24.83 -6.33
N ARG A 224 -15.87 23.80 -7.12
CA ARG A 224 -15.42 23.92 -8.51
C ARG A 224 -16.13 22.90 -9.39
N GLN A 225 -16.62 23.34 -10.56
CA GLN A 225 -17.11 22.41 -11.58
C GLN A 225 -15.92 21.75 -12.27
N ILE A 226 -15.68 20.46 -11.98
CA ILE A 226 -14.62 19.67 -12.60
C ILE A 226 -15.30 18.54 -13.40
N PRO A 227 -15.54 18.71 -14.72
CA PRO A 227 -16.16 17.69 -15.54
C PRO A 227 -15.31 16.41 -15.57
N ILE A 228 -15.99 15.28 -15.62
CA ILE A 228 -15.39 13.96 -15.82
C ILE A 228 -15.69 13.47 -17.24
N LYS A 229 -14.63 13.11 -17.96
CA LYS A 229 -14.70 12.57 -19.32
C LYS A 229 -14.15 11.15 -19.35
N ILE A 230 -14.99 10.21 -19.80
CA ILE A 230 -14.55 8.85 -20.09
C ILE A 230 -14.05 8.80 -21.54
N VAL A 231 -12.82 8.36 -21.73
CA VAL A 231 -12.15 8.29 -23.04
C VAL A 231 -11.74 6.85 -23.36
N SER A 232 -11.25 6.61 -24.57
CA SER A 232 -10.66 5.31 -24.89
C SER A 232 -9.37 5.06 -24.09
N PHE A 233 -8.99 3.80 -23.92
CA PHE A 233 -7.76 3.40 -23.24
C PHE A 233 -6.52 4.06 -23.84
N GLU A 234 -6.40 4.06 -25.17
CA GLU A 234 -5.29 4.69 -25.89
C GLU A 234 -5.32 6.23 -25.77
N GLU A 235 -6.50 6.86 -25.74
CA GLU A 235 -6.58 8.30 -25.48
C GLU A 235 -6.11 8.64 -24.06
N TYR A 236 -6.49 7.85 -23.05
CA TYR A 236 -6.00 8.02 -21.68
C TYR A 236 -4.48 7.91 -21.61
N ILE A 237 -3.90 6.88 -22.25
CA ILE A 237 -2.44 6.70 -22.30
C ILE A 237 -1.79 7.93 -22.94
N ASN A 238 -2.19 8.29 -24.16
CA ASN A 238 -1.61 9.42 -24.90
C ASN A 238 -1.65 10.75 -24.14
N ARG A 239 -2.72 11.00 -23.38
CA ARG A 239 -2.84 12.20 -22.53
C ARG A 239 -1.84 12.20 -21.37
N ASN A 240 -1.54 11.03 -20.80
CA ASN A 240 -0.66 10.89 -19.64
C ASN A 240 0.83 10.68 -19.99
N LEU A 241 1.16 10.30 -21.24
CA LEU A 241 2.54 10.12 -21.71
C LEU A 241 3.41 11.38 -21.58
N LYS A 242 2.82 12.57 -21.70
CA LYS A 242 3.59 13.83 -21.64
C LYS A 242 4.31 14.04 -20.31
N ASN A 243 3.80 13.44 -19.24
CA ASN A 243 4.27 13.68 -17.88
C ASN A 243 4.90 12.43 -17.25
N GLN A 244 4.87 11.28 -17.93
CA GLN A 244 5.18 9.98 -17.32
C GLN A 244 5.77 8.98 -18.33
N ASN A 245 6.45 7.96 -17.79
CA ASN A 245 7.00 6.87 -18.59
C ASN A 245 5.87 6.01 -19.20
N GLU A 246 5.95 5.72 -20.50
CA GLU A 246 4.92 4.94 -21.22
C GLU A 246 4.64 3.58 -20.60
N VAL A 247 5.69 2.84 -20.21
CA VAL A 247 5.54 1.52 -19.57
C VAL A 247 4.73 1.64 -18.28
N TRP A 248 5.02 2.66 -17.48
CA TRP A 248 4.28 2.92 -16.25
C TRP A 248 2.80 3.23 -16.53
N VAL A 249 2.52 4.15 -17.47
CA VAL A 249 1.14 4.58 -17.78
C VAL A 249 0.32 3.41 -18.30
N ARG A 250 0.90 2.58 -19.17
CA ARG A 250 0.22 1.39 -19.71
C ARG A 250 -0.06 0.36 -18.62
N ILE A 251 0.91 0.07 -17.74
CA ILE A 251 0.67 -0.87 -16.64
C ILE A 251 -0.38 -0.32 -15.68
N TRP A 252 -0.28 0.96 -15.29
CA TRP A 252 -1.27 1.60 -14.44
C TRP A 252 -2.66 1.57 -15.08
N ALA A 253 -2.78 1.85 -16.37
CA ALA A 253 -4.05 1.87 -17.07
C ALA A 253 -4.80 0.51 -16.98
N THR A 254 -4.09 -0.62 -16.86
CA THR A 254 -4.72 -1.94 -16.67
C THR A 254 -5.61 -2.01 -15.41
N ILE A 255 -5.37 -1.17 -14.39
CA ILE A 255 -6.21 -1.12 -13.19
C ILE A 255 -7.65 -0.70 -13.52
N TYR A 256 -7.85 0.14 -14.55
CA TYR A 256 -9.18 0.58 -14.96
C TYR A 256 -9.95 -0.55 -15.67
N LEU A 257 -9.27 -1.49 -16.33
CA LEU A 257 -9.90 -2.68 -16.89
C LEU A 257 -10.45 -3.58 -15.78
N ALA A 258 -9.67 -3.73 -14.70
CA ALA A 258 -10.10 -4.47 -13.50
C ALA A 258 -11.25 -3.75 -12.78
N LEU A 259 -11.17 -2.42 -12.70
CA LEU A 259 -12.22 -1.58 -12.14
C LEU A 259 -13.55 -1.76 -12.90
N GLN A 260 -13.51 -1.77 -14.24
CA GLN A 260 -14.69 -1.96 -15.08
C GLN A 260 -15.32 -3.35 -14.90
N ARG A 261 -14.52 -4.37 -14.61
CA ARG A 261 -15.00 -5.73 -14.28
C ARG A 261 -15.55 -5.86 -12.85
N GLY A 262 -15.34 -4.86 -12.00
CA GLY A 262 -15.70 -4.92 -10.58
C GLY A 262 -14.69 -5.65 -9.71
N ASP A 263 -13.48 -5.92 -10.21
CA ASP A 263 -12.44 -6.66 -9.47
C ASP A 263 -11.97 -5.89 -8.22
N LEU A 264 -12.21 -4.58 -8.16
CA LEU A 264 -11.85 -3.70 -7.03
C LEU A 264 -13.03 -3.45 -6.07
N SER A 265 -14.18 -4.08 -6.29
CA SER A 265 -15.44 -3.71 -5.62
C SER A 265 -15.79 -4.57 -4.39
N GLN A 266 -14.85 -5.37 -3.87
CA GLN A 266 -15.11 -6.23 -2.71
C GLN A 266 -15.26 -5.41 -1.43
N ILE A 267 -16.36 -5.62 -0.70
CA ILE A 267 -16.59 -5.07 0.64
C ILE A 267 -16.54 -6.21 1.65
N ASP A 268 -15.82 -5.99 2.75
CA ASP A 268 -15.76 -6.87 3.90
C ASP A 268 -15.87 -6.07 5.21
N ILE A 269 -16.56 -6.63 6.20
CA ILE A 269 -16.79 -6.01 7.51
C ILE A 269 -15.65 -6.26 8.51
N THR A 270 -14.66 -7.07 8.15
CA THR A 270 -13.56 -7.48 9.03
C THR A 270 -12.77 -6.30 9.55
N LEU A 271 -12.58 -5.24 8.74
CA LEU A 271 -11.96 -4.02 9.20
C LEU A 271 -12.73 -3.39 10.38
N GLU A 272 -14.04 -3.21 10.24
CA GLU A 272 -14.89 -2.65 11.31
C GLU A 272 -14.86 -3.52 12.56
N LYS A 273 -14.87 -4.85 12.41
CA LYS A 273 -14.76 -5.78 13.53
C LYS A 273 -13.44 -5.65 14.29
N ILE A 274 -12.32 -5.51 13.59
CA ILE A 274 -10.99 -5.33 14.20
C ILE A 274 -10.87 -3.95 14.85
N LEU A 275 -11.39 -2.91 14.20
CA LEU A 275 -11.37 -1.56 14.74
C LEU A 275 -12.32 -1.39 15.95
N GLN A 276 -13.39 -2.19 16.03
CA GLN A 276 -14.51 -2.05 16.98
C GLN A 276 -15.22 -0.69 16.86
N ARG A 277 -15.19 -0.13 15.65
CA ARG A 277 -15.86 1.12 15.26
C ARG A 277 -15.94 1.20 13.74
N SER A 278 -16.85 2.00 13.23
CA SER A 278 -16.86 2.31 11.80
C SER A 278 -15.54 2.98 11.37
N PRO A 279 -14.95 2.59 10.22
CA PRO A 279 -13.81 3.29 9.65
C PRO A 279 -14.15 4.75 9.32
N LYS A 280 -13.12 5.59 9.26
CA LYS A 280 -13.20 6.96 8.78
C LYS A 280 -13.76 6.96 7.36
N SER A 281 -14.74 7.81 7.10
CA SER A 281 -15.37 7.91 5.78
C SER A 281 -14.40 8.39 4.71
N PHE A 282 -14.66 7.99 3.48
CA PHE A 282 -13.93 8.48 2.30
C PHE A 282 -14.05 9.99 2.18
N GLU A 283 -15.27 10.53 2.31
CA GLU A 283 -15.58 11.95 2.21
C GLU A 283 -14.81 12.77 3.25
N GLN A 284 -14.72 12.29 4.49
CA GLN A 284 -13.94 12.97 5.53
C GLN A 284 -12.45 12.98 5.18
N THR A 285 -11.90 11.86 4.72
CA THR A 285 -10.48 11.75 4.38
C THR A 285 -10.11 12.69 3.24
N ILE A 286 -10.89 12.71 2.15
CA ILE A 286 -10.61 13.61 1.03
C ILE A 286 -10.89 15.08 1.36
N LYS A 287 -11.84 15.37 2.26
CA LYS A 287 -12.06 16.74 2.75
C LYS A 287 -10.83 17.26 3.48
N GLU A 288 -10.28 16.49 4.42
CA GLU A 288 -9.06 16.88 5.14
C GLU A 288 -7.90 17.10 4.15
N MET A 289 -7.67 16.17 3.23
CA MET A 289 -6.62 16.30 2.19
C MET A 289 -6.76 17.53 1.30
N LEU A 290 -7.99 18.02 1.06
CA LEU A 290 -8.27 19.13 0.16
C LEU A 290 -8.44 20.48 0.89
N THR A 291 -8.68 20.48 2.20
CA THR A 291 -8.97 21.69 2.99
C THR A 291 -7.86 22.10 3.96
N GLU A 292 -7.03 21.17 4.41
CA GLU A 292 -5.83 21.53 5.17
C GLU A 292 -4.87 22.26 4.22
N LYS A 293 -4.73 23.57 4.42
CA LYS A 293 -3.87 24.45 3.61
C LYS A 293 -2.37 24.21 3.79
N ASP A 294 -1.95 23.26 4.63
CA ASP A 294 -0.54 22.97 4.92
C ASP A 294 -0.29 21.45 5.07
N ILE A 295 0.09 20.80 3.95
CA ILE A 295 1.29 19.96 3.98
C ILE A 295 2.12 20.44 2.80
N GLU A 296 3.05 21.36 3.08
CA GLU A 296 4.18 21.62 2.21
C GLU A 296 4.76 20.30 1.68
N ASP A 297 4.68 20.12 0.36
CA ASP A 297 5.71 19.50 -0.48
C ASP A 297 6.17 18.05 -0.27
N LYS A 298 5.68 17.32 0.73
CA LYS A 298 6.22 15.98 1.02
C LYS A 298 5.25 14.84 0.75
N GLU A 299 4.19 14.56 1.49
CA GLU A 299 3.54 13.22 1.38
C GLU A 299 2.85 12.89 0.03
N THR A 300 2.17 13.84 -0.61
CA THR A 300 1.49 13.57 -1.91
C THR A 300 2.48 13.59 -3.08
N GLN A 301 3.44 14.51 -3.06
CA GLN A 301 4.53 14.53 -4.04
C GLN A 301 5.51 13.39 -3.83
N ILE A 302 5.76 12.94 -2.60
CA ILE A 302 6.60 11.76 -2.29
C ILE A 302 5.91 10.51 -2.78
N ASN A 303 4.60 10.31 -2.57
CA ASN A 303 3.96 9.11 -3.09
C ASN A 303 3.91 9.09 -4.62
N ILE A 304 3.66 10.21 -5.29
CA ILE A 304 3.70 10.30 -6.76
C ILE A 304 5.15 10.23 -7.28
N LYS A 305 6.10 10.97 -6.69
CA LYS A 305 7.54 10.91 -7.05
C LYS A 305 8.18 9.58 -6.72
N TYR A 306 7.77 8.84 -5.68
CA TYR A 306 8.33 7.51 -5.37
C TYR A 306 7.74 6.42 -6.27
N ILE A 307 6.45 6.51 -6.60
CA ILE A 307 5.82 5.65 -7.63
C ILE A 307 6.43 5.94 -9.02
N GLN A 308 6.81 7.19 -9.28
CA GLN A 308 7.51 7.58 -10.50
C GLN A 308 9.01 7.19 -10.46
N ALA A 309 9.75 7.48 -9.39
CA ALA A 309 11.19 7.24 -9.26
C ALA A 309 11.58 5.76 -9.22
N SER A 310 10.72 4.89 -8.67
CA SER A 310 10.93 3.43 -8.74
C SER A 310 10.85 2.89 -10.17
N ALA A 311 10.15 3.59 -11.09
CA ALA A 311 10.11 3.28 -12.51
C ALA A 311 11.31 3.85 -13.30
N PHE A 312 11.95 4.92 -12.79
CA PHE A 312 13.05 5.62 -13.46
C PHE A 312 14.45 5.04 -13.17
N ASN A 313 14.63 4.20 -12.14
CA ASN A 313 15.89 3.46 -11.92
C ASN A 313 16.05 2.21 -12.82
N ASN A 314 15.37 2.15 -13.97
CA ASN A 314 15.58 1.16 -15.03
C ASN A 314 16.48 1.71 -16.15
N LYS A 315 17.54 2.44 -15.82
CA LYS A 315 18.67 2.63 -16.73
C LYS A 315 19.96 2.31 -16.00
N THR A 316 20.67 1.34 -16.60
CA THR A 316 21.94 0.68 -16.25
C THR A 316 21.92 -0.21 -15.03
#